data_AF-A0A7S1VI67-F1
#
_entry.id   AF-A0A7S1VI67-F1
#
_cell.length_a   1.000
_cell.length_b   1.000
_cell.length_c   1.000
_cell.angle_alpha   90.00
_cell.angle_beta   90.00
_cell.angle_gamma   90.00
#
_symmetry.space_group_name_H-M   'P 1'
#
loop_
_entity.id
_entity.type
_entity.pdbx_description
1 polymer ?
#
loop_
_entity_poly.entity_id
_entity_poly.type
_entity_poly.pdbx_seq_one_letter_code
_entity_poly.pdbx_strand_id
1 'polypeptide(L)'
;AQGETKKEDAYVFVTGEDTVRGLHLDGLDLVVVVGRAHGVDEYTHIAGRTGRAGRKGRVISVVGQNDVKGLASWERMLDTEFKVVEQASTEFDEIARNEL
;
A
#
# COMPACT_ATOMS: atom_id res chain seq x y z
N ALA A 1 -2.80 24.28 -18.32
CA ALA A 1 -4.20 24.23 -17.85
C ALA A 1 -4.16 23.97 -16.35
N GLN A 2 -4.55 24.94 -15.54
CA GLN A 2 -4.70 24.76 -14.09
C GLN A 2 -5.99 23.94 -13.90
N GLY A 3 -5.86 22.70 -13.46
CA GLY A 3 -7.00 21.85 -13.15
C GLY A 3 -7.65 22.35 -11.87
N GLU A 4 -8.89 22.81 -11.94
CA GLU A 4 -9.70 23.07 -10.75
C GLU A 4 -9.95 21.74 -10.03
N THR A 5 -9.31 21.53 -8.88
CA THR A 5 -9.55 20.35 -8.05
C THR A 5 -10.91 20.49 -7.40
N LYS A 6 -11.90 19.74 -7.90
CA LYS A 6 -13.22 19.65 -7.28
C LYS A 6 -13.06 18.96 -5.92
N LYS A 7 -13.50 19.63 -4.85
CA LYS A 7 -13.45 19.08 -3.49
C LYS A 7 -14.61 18.10 -3.33
N GLU A 8 -14.32 16.80 -3.41
CA GLU A 8 -15.28 15.74 -3.14
C GLU A 8 -15.03 15.16 -1.75
N ASP A 9 -16.09 14.71 -1.08
CA ASP A 9 -15.98 14.04 0.21
C ASP A 9 -15.30 12.68 0.02
N ALA A 10 -14.21 12.44 0.74
CA ALA A 10 -13.48 11.20 0.72
C ALA A 10 -13.52 10.56 2.12
N TYR A 11 -13.77 9.25 2.15
CA TYR A 11 -13.74 8.48 3.38
C TYR A 11 -12.43 7.72 3.49
N VAL A 12 -11.78 7.79 4.65
CA VAL A 12 -10.55 7.07 4.94
C VAL A 12 -10.82 6.12 6.09
N PHE A 13 -10.49 4.84 5.88
CA PHE A 13 -10.51 3.83 6.93
C PHE A 13 -9.09 3.41 7.27
N VAL A 14 -8.76 3.44 8.56
CA VAL A 14 -7.44 3.07 9.08
C VAL A 14 -7.62 1.94 10.09
N THR A 15 -6.82 0.90 9.96
CA THR A 15 -7.01 -0.35 10.70
C THR A 15 -5.72 -1.17 10.68
N GLY A 16 -5.56 -2.04 11.69
CA GLY A 16 -4.49 -3.04 11.73
C GLY A 16 -4.94 -4.37 11.11
N GLU A 17 -3.98 -5.24 10.78
CA GLU A 17 -4.23 -6.54 10.15
C GLU A 17 -5.21 -7.42 10.95
N ASP A 18 -5.09 -7.43 12.28
CA ASP A 18 -5.94 -8.24 13.15
C ASP A 18 -7.40 -7.75 13.19
N THR A 19 -7.63 -6.46 12.93
CA THR A 19 -8.92 -5.78 13.12
C THR A 19 -9.77 -5.75 11.86
N VAL A 20 -9.22 -6.07 10.67
CA VAL A 20 -9.99 -6.12 9.41
C VAL A 20 -10.78 -7.40 9.21
N ARG A 21 -10.47 -8.46 9.96
CA ARG A 21 -11.15 -9.75 9.85
C ARG A 21 -12.59 -9.60 10.34
N GLY A 22 -13.53 -9.50 9.39
CA GLY A 22 -14.96 -9.29 9.65
C GLY A 22 -15.52 -8.00 9.06
N LEU A 23 -14.66 -7.07 8.61
CA LEU A 23 -15.09 -5.92 7.82
C LEU A 23 -15.11 -6.27 6.33
N HIS A 24 -16.30 -6.30 5.74
CA HIS A 24 -16.47 -6.48 4.29
C HIS A 24 -16.19 -5.17 3.54
N LEU A 25 -14.91 -4.79 3.44
CA LEU A 25 -14.44 -3.60 2.71
C LEU A 25 -14.09 -3.95 1.27
N ASP A 26 -15.09 -4.20 0.43
CA ASP A 26 -14.88 -4.56 -0.97
C ASP A 26 -15.15 -3.38 -1.90
N GLY A 27 -14.34 -3.24 -2.96
CA GLY A 27 -14.56 -2.24 -3.99
C GLY A 27 -14.02 -0.85 -3.65
N LEU A 28 -12.98 -0.78 -2.82
CA LEU A 28 -12.26 0.46 -2.54
C LEU A 28 -11.55 0.98 -3.80
N ASP A 29 -11.44 2.29 -3.96
CA ASP A 29 -10.66 2.89 -5.07
C ASP A 29 -9.14 2.77 -4.86
N LEU A 30 -8.72 2.80 -3.60
CA LEU A 30 -7.32 2.76 -3.17
C LEU A 30 -7.17 1.90 -1.91
N VAL A 31 -6.14 1.05 -1.91
CA VAL A 31 -5.63 0.36 -0.72
C VAL A 31 -4.21 0.83 -0.46
N VAL A 32 -3.91 1.23 0.77
CA VAL A 32 -2.55 1.59 1.20
C VAL A 32 -2.09 0.57 2.23
N VAL A 33 -1.04 -0.17 1.89
CA VAL A 33 -0.39 -1.13 2.79
C VAL A 33 0.81 -0.43 3.42
N VAL A 34 0.78 -0.24 4.74
CA VAL A 34 1.87 0.40 5.49
C VAL A 34 2.65 -0.64 6.26
N GLY A 35 3.96 -0.66 6.08
CA GLY A 35 4.83 -1.71 6.59
C GLY A 35 4.85 -2.94 5.69
N ARG A 36 5.57 -3.98 6.13
CA ARG A 36 5.73 -5.22 5.39
C ARG A 36 4.67 -6.24 5.81
N ALA A 37 3.88 -6.72 4.84
CA ALA A 37 3.03 -7.90 5.03
C ALA A 37 3.89 -9.14 5.34
N HIS A 38 3.38 -10.08 6.14
CA HIS A 38 4.11 -11.29 6.53
C HIS A 38 4.37 -12.23 5.34
N GLY A 39 3.55 -12.15 4.29
CA GLY A 39 3.73 -12.93 3.07
C GLY A 39 2.86 -12.47 1.91
N VAL A 40 3.06 -13.12 0.76
CA VAL A 40 2.33 -12.84 -0.49
C VAL A 40 0.83 -13.12 -0.38
N ASP A 41 0.44 -14.16 0.36
CA ASP A 41 -0.97 -14.53 0.54
C ASP A 41 -1.72 -13.46 1.34
N GLU A 42 -1.11 -12.98 2.43
CA GLU A 42 -1.64 -11.88 3.23
C GLU A 42 -1.71 -10.58 2.43
N TYR A 43 -0.64 -10.25 1.71
CA TYR A 43 -0.61 -9.11 0.81
C TYR A 43 -1.75 -9.18 -0.22
N THR A 44 -1.99 -10.35 -0.81
CA THR A 44 -3.07 -10.59 -1.77
C THR A 44 -4.44 -10.36 -1.15
N HIS A 45 -4.67 -10.83 0.09
CA HIS A 45 -5.93 -10.60 0.80
C HIS A 45 -6.20 -9.12 1.09
N ILE A 46 -5.16 -8.35 1.42
CA ILE A 46 -5.27 -6.91 1.69
C ILE A 46 -5.47 -6.15 0.37
N ALA A 47 -4.62 -6.40 -0.63
CA ALA A 47 -4.69 -5.79 -1.95
C ALA A 47 -6.01 -6.09 -2.67
N GLY A 48 -6.57 -7.28 -2.46
CA GLY A 48 -7.83 -7.73 -3.07
C GLY A 48 -9.06 -6.91 -2.68
N ARG A 49 -8.96 -5.94 -1.76
CA ARG A 49 -10.06 -5.02 -1.39
C ARG A 49 -10.37 -4.00 -2.49
N THR A 50 -9.47 -3.82 -3.44
CA THR A 50 -9.65 -2.99 -4.65
C THR A 50 -9.62 -3.84 -5.92
N GLY A 51 -9.96 -3.26 -7.08
CA GLY A 51 -9.72 -3.88 -8.40
C GLY A 51 -10.57 -5.12 -8.75
N ARG A 52 -11.53 -5.52 -7.90
CA ARG A 52 -12.37 -6.71 -8.14
C ARG A 52 -13.39 -6.51 -9.27
N ALA A 53 -13.78 -7.62 -9.89
CA ALA A 53 -14.82 -7.67 -10.92
C ALA A 53 -14.58 -6.73 -12.12
N GLY A 54 -13.32 -6.61 -12.55
CA GLY A 54 -12.93 -5.78 -13.69
C GLY A 54 -12.96 -4.27 -13.42
N ARG A 55 -13.23 -3.84 -12.19
CA ARG A 55 -13.10 -2.44 -11.79
C ARG A 55 -11.63 -2.05 -11.69
N LYS A 56 -11.33 -0.77 -11.96
CA LYS A 56 -10.00 -0.23 -11.70
C LYS A 56 -9.80 -0.09 -10.19
N GLY A 57 -8.57 -0.28 -9.76
CA GLY A 57 -8.16 -0.21 -8.37
C GLY A 57 -6.69 0.10 -8.27
N ARG A 58 -6.26 0.73 -7.17
CA ARG A 58 -4.86 1.03 -6.92
C ARG A 58 -4.43 0.49 -5.57
N VAL A 59 -3.21 -0.04 -5.54
CA VAL A 59 -2.54 -0.44 -4.31
C VAL A 59 -1.26 0.37 -4.20
N ILE A 60 -1.02 0.97 -3.04
CA ILE A 60 0.24 1.63 -2.71
C ILE A 60 0.83 0.90 -1.52
N SER A 61 2.10 0.54 -1.60
CA SER A 61 2.82 -0.09 -0.49
C SER A 61 3.90 0.86 0.02
N VAL A 62 3.78 1.24 1.29
CA VAL A 62 4.73 2.09 1.99
C VAL A 62 5.58 1.18 2.87
N VAL A 63 6.78 0.84 2.39
CA VAL A 63 7.66 -0.14 3.01
C VAL A 63 9.03 0.46 3.27
N GLY A 64 9.77 -0.11 4.23
CA GLY A 64 11.16 0.26 4.45
C GLY A 64 12.05 -0.19 3.29
N GLN A 65 13.23 0.43 3.15
CA GLN A 65 14.19 0.08 2.08
C GLN A 65 14.57 -1.40 2.08
N ASN A 66 14.68 -2.01 3.26
CA ASN A 66 15.04 -3.43 3.42
C ASN A 66 13.95 -4.38 2.90
N ASP A 67 12.71 -3.93 2.80
CA ASP A 67 11.56 -4.76 2.43
C ASP A 67 11.27 -4.73 0.93
N VAL A 68 11.79 -3.74 0.20
CA VAL A 68 11.54 -3.53 -1.24
C VAL A 68 11.87 -4.79 -2.04
N LYS A 69 13.02 -5.42 -1.77
CA LYS A 69 13.42 -6.66 -2.46
C LYS A 69 12.46 -7.82 -2.18
N GLY A 70 11.97 -7.91 -0.95
CA GLY A 70 11.02 -8.94 -0.54
C GLY A 70 9.63 -8.73 -1.12
N LEU A 71 9.24 -7.49 -1.42
CA LEU A 71 8.00 -7.18 -2.13
C LEU A 71 8.14 -7.47 -3.63
N ALA A 72 9.24 -7.03 -4.24
CA ALA A 72 9.54 -7.27 -5.66
C ALA A 72 9.62 -8.77 -6.00
N SER A 73 10.06 -9.63 -5.07
CA SER A 73 10.08 -11.07 -5.31
C SER A 73 8.70 -11.71 -5.49
N TRP A 74 7.61 -11.01 -5.13
CA TRP A 74 6.24 -11.49 -5.28
C TRP A 74 5.60 -11.16 -6.63
N GLU A 75 6.20 -10.29 -7.45
CA GLU A 75 5.63 -9.83 -8.74
C GLU A 75 5.16 -10.98 -9.62
N ARG A 76 5.99 -12.02 -9.78
CA ARG A 76 5.66 -13.21 -10.57
C ARG A 76 4.49 -14.00 -9.99
N MET A 77 4.38 -14.07 -8.66
CA MET A 77 3.31 -14.80 -7.98
C MET A 77 1.98 -14.04 -8.06
N LEU A 78 2.07 -12.71 -8.06
CA LEU A 78 0.94 -11.79 -8.09
C LEU A 78 0.49 -11.42 -9.51
N ASP A 79 1.25 -11.82 -10.54
CA ASP A 79 1.06 -11.39 -11.93
C ASP A 79 0.94 -9.87 -12.07
N THR A 80 1.83 -9.15 -11.38
CA THR A 80 1.83 -7.68 -11.31
C THR A 80 3.25 -7.13 -11.31
N GLU A 81 3.36 -5.82 -11.53
CA GLU A 81 4.62 -5.06 -11.48
C GLU A 81 4.52 -3.99 -10.38
N PHE A 82 5.48 -3.95 -9.47
CA PHE A 82 5.60 -2.90 -8.48
C PHE A 82 6.42 -1.74 -9.04
N LYS A 83 5.78 -0.57 -9.12
CA LYS A 83 6.44 0.67 -9.53
C LYS A 83 6.86 1.46 -8.30
N VAL A 84 8.15 1.75 -8.21
CA VAL A 84 8.67 2.65 -7.18
C VAL A 84 8.28 4.08 -7.54
N VAL A 85 7.42 4.69 -6.71
CA VAL A 85 6.87 6.04 -6.97
C VAL A 85 7.68 7.12 -6.25
N GLU A 86 8.21 6.81 -5.07
CA GLU A 86 8.96 7.75 -4.25
C GLU A 86 9.96 6.98 -3.38
N GLN A 87 11.18 7.49 -3.27
CA GLN A 87 12.18 7.03 -2.30
C GLN A 87 12.48 8.21 -1.38
N ALA A 88 12.16 8.07 -0.09
CA ALA A 88 12.58 9.06 0.90
C ALA A 88 14.12 9.15 0.90
N SER A 89 14.65 10.37 0.93
CA SER A 89 16.09 10.59 1.13
C SER A 89 16.48 10.07 2.52
N THR A 90 17.67 9.47 2.61
CA THR A 90 18.20 8.88 3.85
C THR A 90 18.46 9.92 4.96
N GLU A 91 18.26 11.21 4.68
CA GLU A 91 18.51 12.32 5.62
C GLU A 91 17.66 12.21 6.91
N PHE A 92 16.51 11.53 6.86
CA PHE A 92 15.68 11.29 8.06
C PHE A 92 16.18 10.12 8.93
N ASP A 93 16.88 9.14 8.35
CA ASP A 93 17.40 7.98 9.09
C ASP A 93 18.57 8.35 10.01
N GLU A 94 19.35 9.39 9.65
CA GLU A 94 20.47 9.86 10.48
C GLU A 94 20.01 10.55 11.77
N ILE A 95 18.88 11.27 11.72
CA ILE A 95 18.32 11.93 12.91
C ILE A 95 17.81 10.87 13.91
N ALA A 96 17.07 9.86 13.42
CA ALA A 96 16.54 8.80 14.29
C ALA A 96 17.63 7.90 14.91
N ARG A 97 18.80 7.74 14.27
CA ARG A 97 19.92 6.95 14.80
C ARG A 97 20.78 7.69 15.82
N ASN A 98 20.80 9.02 15.79
CA ASN A 98 21.63 9.83 16.68
C ASN A 98 20.90 10.30 17.95
N GLU A 99 19.60 9.99 18.10
CA GLU A 99 18.81 10.31 19.30
C GLU A 99 18.53 9.09 20.23
N LEU A 100 19.24 7.97 20.05
CA LEU A 100 19.19 6.78 20.92
C LEU A 100 20.55 6.46 21.54
#